data_AF-A0A7W6HEL7-F1
#
_entry.id   AF-A0A7W6HEL7-F1
#
_cell.length_a   1.000
_cell.length_b   1.000
_cell.length_c   1.000
_cell.angle_alpha   90.00
_cell.angle_beta   90.00
_cell.angle_gamma   90.00
#
_symmetry.space_group_name_H-M   'P 1'
#
loop_
_entity.id
_entity.type
_entity.pdbx_description
1 polymer ?
#
loop_
_entity_poly.entity_id
_entity_poly.type
_entity_poly.pdbx_seq_one_letter_code
_entity_poly.pdbx_strand_id
1 'polypeptide(L)'
;MLRLVLPPAGVGTQSSGLRRLSINSIIYINSRRSYHFCFFLQLKHEPSPRTARCTAQAGCAKVPDAMLKTDKDILTTADAARLVGVSVRTAQLLIEGGSIPSWKTPGGHRRVYRSDVEALIEGRETAAPVASAMVVVIAATERLSLYENLFAEIPECTVRTFGDPHAALFAIGEMHPSAVVVDLQDADPVRLALLPSLLDNPALGHSRILAVAAPTPAPGDHRLVHVGTPDAAVTGLRMFMADGREAASLPADACFPIALNERQRLAALERSGLVDTAPEEAFDRLTWLAAHTLEAPIALLTLLTPTRQWFKSRIGFDLPETPRSWAFCNHTILQKRVFSVEDLSIDSRFAENPAVVDPPSFRFYAGAPVLDGDGYPVGSLCVIDHQPRSLNPTQERALASLAGLASGEFRLRSAERQLREALRRAPNQSPVDTQDRRRRS
;
A
#
# COMPACT_ATOMS: atom_id res chain seq x y z
N MET A 1 8.05 21.65 -43.34
CA MET A 1 7.64 22.29 -44.62
C MET A 1 7.02 21.21 -45.50
N LEU A 2 5.87 21.34 -46.17
CA LEU A 2 4.78 22.35 -46.20
C LEU A 2 3.46 21.57 -45.87
N ARG A 3 2.50 22.10 -45.10
CA ARG A 3 1.46 23.11 -45.43
C ARG A 3 0.40 22.60 -46.44
N LEU A 4 -0.87 22.55 -46.00
CA LEU A 4 -2.04 22.18 -46.82
C LEU A 4 -2.26 23.12 -48.01
N VAL A 5 -2.91 22.61 -49.06
CA VAL A 5 -3.68 23.40 -50.03
C VAL A 5 -5.03 22.71 -50.29
N LEU A 6 -6.13 23.41 -50.03
CA LEU A 6 -7.48 23.10 -50.52
C LEU A 6 -7.94 24.23 -51.46
N PRO A 7 -8.48 23.90 -52.64
CA PRO A 7 -9.35 24.76 -53.43
C PRO A 7 -10.76 24.10 -53.57
N PRO A 8 -11.80 24.75 -54.14
CA PRO A 8 -12.90 25.20 -53.28
C PRO A 8 -14.29 24.64 -53.66
N ALA A 9 -15.32 25.12 -52.97
CA ALA A 9 -16.70 24.64 -53.08
C ALA A 9 -17.39 24.94 -54.42
N GLY A 10 -18.32 24.05 -54.81
CA GLY A 10 -19.35 24.26 -55.83
C GLY A 10 -20.72 23.84 -55.31
N VAL A 11 -21.76 24.62 -55.58
CA VAL A 11 -23.13 24.45 -55.02
C VAL A 11 -24.01 23.66 -55.98
N GLY A 12 -24.85 22.72 -55.47
CA GLY A 12 -25.74 21.97 -56.36
C GLY A 12 -26.76 21.00 -55.72
N THR A 13 -27.92 21.53 -55.32
CA THR A 13 -29.23 20.83 -55.26
C THR A 13 -29.45 19.63 -54.33
N GLN A 14 -30.73 19.30 -54.14
CA GLN A 14 -31.27 18.32 -53.17
C GLN A 14 -31.45 16.93 -53.80
N SER A 15 -31.30 15.86 -53.02
CA SER A 15 -32.43 14.96 -52.67
C SER A 15 -32.01 13.68 -51.91
N SER A 16 -32.96 13.17 -51.12
CA SER A 16 -33.12 11.80 -50.60
C SER A 16 -31.97 10.76 -50.71
N GLY A 17 -31.45 10.38 -49.54
CA GLY A 17 -31.68 9.02 -49.04
C GLY A 17 -30.58 7.94 -49.18
N LEU A 18 -30.69 6.96 -48.27
CA LEU A 18 -30.01 5.66 -48.20
C LEU A 18 -28.47 5.65 -47.99
N ARG A 19 -28.08 4.92 -46.92
CA ARG A 19 -26.69 4.71 -46.49
C ARG A 19 -25.96 3.76 -47.43
N ARG A 20 -24.71 4.05 -47.79
CA ARG A 20 -23.80 3.06 -48.41
C ARG A 20 -23.10 2.21 -47.35
N LEU A 21 -22.93 0.93 -47.66
CA LEU A 21 -22.10 -0.03 -46.92
C LEU A 21 -21.25 -0.79 -47.96
N SER A 22 -19.94 -0.66 -47.88
CA SER A 22 -18.93 -1.44 -48.63
C SER A 22 -17.58 -1.20 -47.93
N ILE A 23 -16.93 -2.15 -47.24
CA ILE A 23 -16.49 -3.50 -47.64
C ILE A 23 -15.33 -3.45 -48.66
N ASN A 24 -14.13 -3.68 -48.12
CA ASN A 24 -13.04 -4.53 -48.63
C ASN A 24 -12.28 -4.99 -47.36
N SER A 25 -12.00 -6.27 -47.05
CA SER A 25 -11.44 -7.38 -47.84
C SER A 25 -9.94 -7.18 -48.11
N ILE A 26 -9.04 -8.17 -47.95
CA ILE A 26 -9.16 -9.61 -47.62
C ILE A 26 -8.46 -9.90 -46.24
N ILE A 27 -7.85 -11.01 -45.79
CA ILE A 27 -7.36 -12.33 -46.31
C ILE A 27 -7.78 -13.46 -45.30
N TYR A 28 -7.61 -14.73 -45.68
CA TYR A 28 -7.79 -15.99 -44.91
C TYR A 28 -6.63 -16.28 -43.89
N ILE A 29 -6.56 -17.33 -43.04
CA ILE A 29 -6.89 -18.78 -43.12
C ILE A 29 -7.29 -19.27 -41.69
N ASN A 30 -8.54 -19.69 -41.41
CA ASN A 30 -9.12 -21.06 -41.49
C ASN A 30 -8.58 -22.13 -40.52
N SER A 31 -9.40 -22.49 -39.50
CA SER A 31 -9.51 -23.84 -38.93
C SER A 31 -10.95 -24.10 -38.44
N ARG A 32 -11.37 -25.36 -38.28
CA ARG A 32 -12.79 -25.79 -38.20
C ARG A 32 -13.19 -26.40 -36.86
N ARG A 33 -14.38 -26.03 -36.35
CA ARG A 33 -15.58 -26.90 -36.28
C ARG A 33 -16.81 -26.16 -35.73
N SER A 34 -17.98 -26.53 -36.23
CA SER A 34 -19.30 -25.98 -35.87
C SER A 34 -20.16 -27.02 -35.19
N TYR A 35 -21.14 -26.61 -34.38
CA TYR A 35 -22.42 -27.33 -34.20
C TYR A 35 -23.58 -26.34 -33.99
N HIS A 36 -24.82 -26.84 -34.10
CA HIS A 36 -26.02 -26.02 -34.35
C HIS A 36 -26.82 -25.63 -33.09
N PHE A 37 -27.39 -24.42 -33.14
CA PHE A 37 -28.82 -24.12 -32.97
C PHE A 37 -29.67 -25.05 -32.07
N CYS A 38 -30.33 -24.48 -31.06
CA CYS A 38 -31.77 -24.68 -30.88
C CYS A 38 -32.42 -23.50 -30.15
N PHE A 39 -33.76 -23.46 -30.12
CA PHE A 39 -34.60 -22.29 -29.82
C PHE A 39 -35.76 -22.74 -28.90
N PHE A 40 -36.15 -21.98 -27.87
CA PHE A 40 -37.47 -22.16 -27.23
C PHE A 40 -37.98 -20.93 -26.46
N LEU A 41 -39.31 -20.74 -26.47
CA LEU A 41 -40.07 -19.69 -25.76
C LEU A 41 -40.61 -20.27 -24.42
N GLN A 42 -40.50 -19.59 -23.26
CA GLN A 42 -41.32 -18.46 -22.77
C GLN A 42 -42.76 -18.87 -22.34
N LEU A 43 -43.11 -18.71 -21.04
CA LEU A 43 -44.29 -17.97 -20.53
C LEU A 43 -44.64 -18.18 -19.03
N LYS A 44 -45.11 -17.08 -18.43
CA LYS A 44 -45.71 -16.78 -17.11
C LYS A 44 -46.62 -17.82 -16.43
N HIS A 45 -46.75 -17.75 -15.09
CA HIS A 45 -48.00 -17.31 -14.43
C HIS A 45 -47.89 -16.91 -12.93
N GLU A 46 -48.82 -16.04 -12.50
CA GLU A 46 -49.24 -15.68 -11.12
C GLU A 46 -50.81 -15.63 -11.13
N PRO A 47 -51.60 -15.50 -10.03
CA PRO A 47 -51.38 -14.68 -8.81
C PRO A 47 -51.88 -15.31 -7.46
N SER A 48 -52.07 -14.46 -6.43
CA SER A 48 -52.53 -14.73 -5.04
C SER A 48 -54.08 -14.53 -4.86
N PRO A 49 -54.72 -14.32 -3.67
CA PRO A 49 -54.31 -14.36 -2.24
C PRO A 49 -55.33 -15.01 -1.25
N ARG A 50 -55.04 -15.05 0.08
CA ARG A 50 -56.00 -14.72 1.17
C ARG A 50 -55.38 -14.65 2.58
N THR A 51 -56.16 -14.12 3.54
CA THR A 51 -55.75 -13.69 4.89
C THR A 51 -56.38 -14.50 6.04
N ALA A 52 -55.65 -14.68 7.15
CA ALA A 52 -56.23 -14.95 8.48
C ALA A 52 -55.28 -14.48 9.60
N ARG A 53 -55.80 -14.23 10.81
CA ARG A 53 -55.06 -13.88 12.03
C ARG A 53 -55.55 -14.73 13.22
N CYS A 54 -54.70 -14.77 14.25
CA CYS A 54 -54.99 -15.00 15.68
C CYS A 54 -54.93 -16.41 16.31
N THR A 55 -54.50 -16.34 17.59
CA THR A 55 -54.64 -17.26 18.72
C THR A 55 -53.81 -18.56 18.77
N ALA A 56 -53.29 -18.81 19.97
CA ALA A 56 -52.61 -20.02 20.43
C ALA A 56 -53.68 -21.12 20.76
N GLN A 57 -53.37 -22.34 21.23
CA GLN A 57 -52.28 -22.73 22.15
C GLN A 57 -52.09 -24.26 22.21
N ALA A 58 -50.86 -24.69 22.53
CA ALA A 58 -50.44 -26.02 23.04
C ALA A 58 -50.74 -27.31 22.23
N GLY A 59 -49.69 -28.11 22.00
CA GLY A 59 -49.78 -29.46 21.43
C GLY A 59 -48.39 -30.01 21.06
N CYS A 60 -47.61 -30.49 22.04
CA CYS A 60 -46.18 -30.76 21.86
C CYS A 60 -45.86 -32.24 21.58
N ALA A 61 -45.00 -32.49 20.59
CA ALA A 61 -44.29 -33.75 20.38
C ALA A 61 -42.80 -33.45 20.11
N LYS A 62 -41.90 -34.35 20.54
CA LYS A 62 -40.47 -34.03 20.73
C LYS A 62 -39.61 -34.17 19.47
N VAL A 63 -38.61 -33.28 19.37
CA VAL A 63 -37.31 -33.50 18.70
C VAL A 63 -36.24 -33.42 19.82
N PRO A 64 -35.09 -34.13 19.73
CA PRO A 64 -34.25 -34.41 20.91
C PRO A 64 -33.62 -33.19 21.61
N ASP A 65 -33.49 -33.30 22.93
CA ASP A 65 -32.77 -32.36 23.79
C ASP A 65 -31.29 -32.76 23.87
N ALA A 66 -30.41 -31.86 23.43
CA ALA A 66 -28.96 -31.97 23.63
C ALA A 66 -28.36 -30.56 23.75
N MET A 67 -28.09 -30.16 25.00
CA MET A 67 -27.23 -29.03 25.40
C MET A 67 -27.83 -27.62 25.31
N LEU A 68 -28.97 -27.42 25.97
CA LEU A 68 -29.36 -26.11 26.50
C LEU A 68 -28.54 -25.77 27.77
N LYS A 69 -27.79 -24.65 27.73
CA LYS A 69 -27.38 -23.71 28.82
C LYS A 69 -25.87 -23.38 28.88
N THR A 70 -25.57 -22.12 28.55
CA THR A 70 -24.77 -21.25 29.42
C THR A 70 -25.50 -19.90 29.50
N ASP A 71 -25.29 -19.11 30.54
CA ASP A 71 -26.11 -17.91 30.80
C ASP A 71 -25.79 -16.73 29.86
N LYS A 72 -26.74 -15.81 29.69
CA LYS A 72 -26.48 -14.53 29.01
C LYS A 72 -25.85 -13.57 30.01
N ASP A 73 -24.54 -13.73 30.21
CA ASP A 73 -23.74 -12.93 31.13
C ASP A 73 -23.58 -11.48 30.61
N ILE A 74 -24.59 -10.66 30.95
CA ILE A 74 -24.69 -9.25 30.63
C ILE A 74 -23.97 -8.44 31.73
N LEU A 75 -22.81 -7.90 31.40
CA LEU A 75 -21.94 -7.20 32.35
C LEU A 75 -22.32 -5.72 32.50
N THR A 76 -22.08 -5.15 33.69
CA THR A 76 -22.03 -3.69 33.85
C THR A 76 -20.66 -3.14 33.46
N THR A 77 -20.56 -1.83 33.23
CA THR A 77 -19.29 -1.14 32.99
C THR A 77 -18.24 -1.38 34.09
N ALA A 78 -18.66 -1.61 35.35
CA ALA A 78 -17.74 -1.90 36.46
C ALA A 78 -17.28 -3.37 36.49
N ASP A 79 -18.04 -4.29 35.87
CA ASP A 79 -17.67 -5.70 35.77
C ASP A 79 -16.77 -5.92 34.56
N ALA A 80 -17.08 -5.28 33.42
CA ALA A 80 -16.20 -5.20 32.27
C ALA A 80 -14.85 -4.56 32.63
N ALA A 81 -14.84 -3.51 33.47
CA ALA A 81 -13.61 -2.90 33.99
C ALA A 81 -12.75 -3.90 34.77
N ARG A 82 -13.36 -4.68 35.67
CA ARG A 82 -12.66 -5.74 36.42
C ARG A 82 -12.15 -6.85 35.51
N LEU A 83 -12.92 -7.23 34.49
CA LEU A 83 -12.56 -8.33 33.58
C LEU A 83 -11.40 -7.96 32.62
N VAL A 84 -11.36 -6.72 32.12
CA VAL A 84 -10.24 -6.19 31.31
C VAL A 84 -9.06 -5.70 32.17
N GLY A 85 -9.20 -5.68 33.51
CA GLY A 85 -8.15 -5.25 34.44
C GLY A 85 -7.87 -3.74 34.44
N VAL A 86 -8.87 -2.90 34.14
CA VAL A 86 -8.72 -1.44 33.97
C VAL A 86 -9.63 -0.65 34.91
N SER A 87 -9.42 0.67 35.00
CA SER A 87 -10.31 1.54 35.78
C SER A 87 -11.73 1.59 35.17
N VAL A 88 -12.76 1.81 36.00
CA VAL A 88 -14.14 1.94 35.53
C VAL A 88 -14.31 3.09 34.52
N ARG A 89 -13.53 4.17 34.66
CA ARG A 89 -13.49 5.28 33.70
C ARG A 89 -12.86 4.86 32.37
N THR A 90 -11.82 4.03 32.40
CA THR A 90 -11.19 3.47 31.19
C THR A 90 -12.16 2.54 30.46
N ALA A 91 -12.83 1.64 31.18
CA ALA A 91 -13.85 0.76 30.60
C ALA A 91 -15.04 1.55 30.04
N GLN A 92 -15.47 2.63 30.72
CA GLN A 92 -16.48 3.52 30.18
C GLN A 92 -16.02 4.16 28.87
N LEU A 93 -14.78 4.66 28.77
CA LEU A 93 -14.27 5.24 27.53
C LEU A 93 -14.20 4.21 26.38
N LEU A 94 -13.80 2.96 26.65
CA LEU A 94 -13.84 1.86 25.66
C LEU A 94 -15.27 1.53 25.22
N ILE A 95 -16.24 1.60 26.13
CA ILE A 95 -17.67 1.35 25.90
C ILE A 95 -18.37 2.51 25.17
N GLU A 96 -17.88 3.74 25.33
CA GLU A 96 -18.45 4.95 24.71
C GLU A 96 -17.76 5.31 23.39
N GLY A 97 -16.50 4.92 23.20
CA GLY A 97 -15.76 4.95 21.94
C GLY A 97 -15.96 3.72 21.05
N GLY A 98 -16.85 2.79 21.42
CA GLY A 98 -17.26 1.63 20.60
C GLY A 98 -16.35 0.41 20.65
N SER A 99 -15.15 0.49 21.25
CA SER A 99 -14.20 -0.62 21.39
C SER A 99 -14.73 -1.82 22.18
N ILE A 100 -15.81 -1.63 22.95
CA ILE A 100 -16.64 -2.71 23.49
C ILE A 100 -18.10 -2.40 23.10
N PRO A 101 -18.74 -3.22 22.24
CA PRO A 101 -20.16 -3.10 21.90
C PRO A 101 -21.05 -2.94 23.12
N SER A 102 -21.91 -1.91 23.12
CA SER A 102 -22.79 -1.61 24.25
C SER A 102 -24.17 -1.11 23.84
N TRP A 103 -25.17 -1.46 24.65
CA TRP A 103 -26.51 -0.89 24.56
C TRP A 103 -26.92 -0.25 25.88
N LYS A 104 -27.90 0.66 25.84
CA LYS A 104 -28.55 1.19 27.05
C LYS A 104 -29.80 0.38 27.36
N THR A 105 -30.04 0.08 28.63
CA THR A 105 -31.35 -0.41 29.08
C THR A 105 -32.37 0.74 29.07
N PRO A 106 -33.69 0.48 29.18
CA PRO A 106 -34.69 1.54 29.32
C PRO A 106 -34.45 2.48 30.51
N GLY A 107 -33.68 2.05 31.53
CA GLY A 107 -33.21 2.89 32.65
C GLY A 107 -31.93 3.69 32.34
N GLY A 108 -31.52 3.82 31.08
CA GLY A 108 -30.39 4.65 30.64
C GLY A 108 -28.98 4.08 30.89
N HIS A 109 -28.83 3.11 31.81
CA HIS A 109 -27.54 2.48 32.10
C HIS A 109 -27.04 1.63 30.94
N ARG A 110 -25.73 1.71 30.63
CA ARG A 110 -25.07 0.86 29.63
C ARG A 110 -24.88 -0.58 30.13
N ARG A 111 -24.86 -1.51 29.17
CA ARG A 111 -24.55 -2.94 29.33
C ARG A 111 -23.76 -3.44 28.11
N VAL A 112 -22.99 -4.50 28.32
CA VAL A 112 -22.15 -5.18 27.32
C VAL A 112 -22.31 -6.69 27.50
N TYR A 113 -22.06 -7.50 26.48
CA TYR A 113 -21.97 -8.96 26.68
C TYR A 113 -20.55 -9.33 27.11
N ARG A 114 -20.44 -10.33 28.00
CA ARG A 114 -19.17 -10.94 28.40
C ARG A 114 -18.29 -11.31 27.20
N SER A 115 -18.87 -11.93 26.18
CA SER A 115 -18.20 -12.32 24.92
C SER A 115 -17.42 -11.18 24.28
N ASP A 116 -18.00 -9.99 24.26
CA ASP A 116 -17.47 -8.84 23.52
C ASP A 116 -16.32 -8.17 24.32
N VAL A 117 -16.34 -8.36 25.65
CA VAL A 117 -15.26 -7.95 26.56
C VAL A 117 -14.11 -8.96 26.54
N GLU A 118 -14.42 -10.26 26.44
CA GLU A 118 -13.43 -11.34 26.34
C GLU A 118 -12.74 -11.33 24.96
N ALA A 119 -13.46 -11.07 23.87
CA ALA A 119 -12.90 -10.85 22.54
C ALA A 119 -11.93 -9.65 22.46
N LEU A 120 -12.12 -8.60 23.28
CA LEU A 120 -11.16 -7.49 23.39
C LEU A 120 -9.84 -7.92 24.08
N ILE A 121 -9.88 -8.96 24.92
CA ILE A 121 -8.70 -9.53 25.57
C ILE A 121 -7.97 -10.44 24.57
N GLU A 122 -8.68 -11.36 23.91
CA GLU A 122 -8.12 -12.24 22.87
C GLU A 122 -7.53 -11.46 21.68
N GLY A 123 -8.22 -10.38 21.27
CA GLY A 123 -7.79 -9.48 20.21
C GLY A 123 -6.52 -8.66 20.52
N ARG A 124 -6.00 -8.68 21.77
CA ARG A 124 -4.68 -8.11 22.10
C ARG A 124 -3.52 -9.04 21.78
N GLU A 125 -3.74 -10.35 21.66
CA GLU A 125 -2.65 -11.34 21.57
C GLU A 125 -2.30 -11.77 20.14
N THR A 126 -3.04 -11.30 19.12
CA THR A 126 -2.89 -11.77 17.72
C THR A 126 -2.71 -10.64 16.68
N ALA A 127 -1.81 -9.69 16.96
CA ALA A 127 -1.42 -8.63 16.01
C ALA A 127 0.08 -8.68 15.64
N ALA A 128 0.42 -9.46 14.60
CA ALA A 128 1.77 -9.48 14.02
C ALA A 128 1.97 -8.36 12.98
N PRO A 129 3.02 -7.50 13.07
CA PRO A 129 3.32 -6.46 12.09
C PRO A 129 4.00 -6.99 10.79
N VAL A 130 4.62 -6.16 9.94
CA VAL A 130 3.99 -5.27 8.92
C VAL A 130 5.11 -4.70 8.02
N ALA A 131 5.33 -5.31 6.85
CA ALA A 131 6.60 -5.17 6.11
C ALA A 131 6.73 -3.89 5.25
N SER A 132 7.77 -3.08 5.46
CA SER A 132 8.01 -1.88 4.64
C SER A 132 9.47 -1.37 4.53
N ALA A 133 10.44 -1.88 5.29
CA ALA A 133 11.85 -1.42 5.18
C ALA A 133 12.72 -2.38 4.34
N MET A 134 13.63 -1.83 3.53
CA MET A 134 14.60 -2.61 2.74
C MET A 134 15.96 -2.62 3.43
N VAL A 135 16.53 -3.80 3.65
CA VAL A 135 17.81 -4.02 4.33
C VAL A 135 18.70 -4.87 3.45
N VAL A 136 19.92 -4.40 3.15
CA VAL A 136 20.95 -5.23 2.52
C VAL A 136 21.90 -5.77 3.59
N VAL A 137 22.27 -7.04 3.49
CA VAL A 137 23.25 -7.70 4.37
C VAL A 137 24.38 -8.26 3.53
N ILE A 138 25.61 -7.89 3.87
CA ILE A 138 26.85 -8.36 3.24
C ILE A 138 27.63 -9.17 4.27
N ALA A 139 27.80 -10.47 4.07
CA ALA A 139 28.47 -11.36 5.03
C ALA A 139 29.07 -12.58 4.31
N ALA A 140 29.95 -13.34 4.97
CA ALA A 140 30.42 -14.61 4.44
C ALA A 140 29.25 -15.56 4.10
N THR A 141 29.38 -16.35 3.03
CA THR A 141 28.33 -17.23 2.50
C THR A 141 27.73 -18.17 3.55
N GLU A 142 28.57 -18.73 4.42
CA GLU A 142 28.18 -19.58 5.56
C GLU A 142 27.36 -18.87 6.66
N ARG A 143 27.34 -17.53 6.67
CA ARG A 143 26.64 -16.70 7.65
C ARG A 143 25.36 -16.07 7.10
N LEU A 144 25.07 -16.19 5.79
CA LEU A 144 23.88 -15.58 5.18
C LEU A 144 22.59 -16.12 5.81
N SER A 145 22.50 -17.44 6.03
CA SER A 145 21.32 -18.07 6.64
C SER A 145 21.12 -17.73 8.12
N LEU A 146 22.17 -17.30 8.83
CA LEU A 146 22.02 -16.74 10.18
C LEU A 146 21.25 -15.40 10.10
N TYR A 147 21.63 -14.52 9.17
CA TYR A 147 20.93 -13.26 8.97
C TYR A 147 19.53 -13.43 8.38
N GLU A 148 19.31 -14.39 7.48
CA GLU A 148 17.97 -14.69 6.96
C GLU A 148 17.01 -15.10 8.08
N ASN A 149 17.46 -15.93 9.03
CA ASN A 149 16.69 -16.29 10.21
C ASN A 149 16.48 -15.10 11.17
N LEU A 150 17.54 -14.37 11.52
CA LEU A 150 17.47 -13.21 12.42
C LEU A 150 16.59 -12.07 11.88
N PHE A 151 16.59 -11.84 10.56
CA PHE A 151 15.71 -10.85 9.93
C PHE A 151 14.31 -11.40 9.61
N ALA A 152 14.07 -12.71 9.63
CA ALA A 152 12.71 -13.27 9.61
C ALA A 152 11.95 -12.96 10.91
N GLU A 153 12.65 -12.78 12.03
CA GLU A 153 12.07 -12.25 13.29
C GLU A 153 11.77 -10.73 13.24
N ILE A 154 12.06 -10.04 12.13
CA ILE A 154 11.62 -8.66 11.88
C ILE A 154 10.63 -8.66 10.70
N PRO A 155 9.35 -9.00 10.93
CA PRO A 155 8.35 -9.02 9.86
C PRO A 155 8.09 -7.62 9.25
N GLU A 156 8.63 -6.55 9.85
CA GLU A 156 8.64 -5.19 9.31
C GLU A 156 9.67 -4.95 8.20
N CYS A 157 10.61 -5.88 7.99
CA CYS A 157 11.74 -5.73 7.07
C CYS A 157 11.69 -6.67 5.85
N THR A 158 12.47 -6.30 4.83
CA THR A 158 12.83 -7.14 3.68
C THR A 158 14.34 -7.18 3.60
N VAL A 159 14.91 -8.33 3.95
CA VAL A 159 16.36 -8.56 3.86
C VAL A 159 16.75 -9.03 2.45
N ARG A 160 17.92 -8.59 1.98
CA ARG A 160 18.60 -9.10 0.79
C ARG A 160 20.05 -9.40 1.16
N THR A 161 20.37 -10.70 1.21
CA THR A 161 21.66 -11.27 1.57
C THR A 161 22.60 -11.39 0.38
N PHE A 162 23.88 -11.06 0.57
CA PHE A 162 24.93 -11.16 -0.45
C PHE A 162 26.23 -11.71 0.14
N GLY A 163 26.74 -12.80 -0.46
CA GLY A 163 28.05 -13.36 -0.14
C GLY A 163 29.22 -12.65 -0.83
N ASP A 164 28.98 -12.06 -2.02
CA ASP A 164 29.95 -11.24 -2.75
C ASP A 164 29.71 -9.74 -2.47
N PRO A 165 30.70 -9.01 -1.92
CA PRO A 165 30.62 -7.57 -1.71
C PRO A 165 30.46 -6.75 -3.00
N HIS A 166 30.92 -7.24 -4.16
CA HIS A 166 30.79 -6.50 -5.42
C HIS A 166 29.36 -6.59 -5.98
N ALA A 167 28.75 -7.78 -5.99
CA ALA A 167 27.32 -7.97 -6.28
C ALA A 167 26.44 -7.18 -5.29
N ALA A 168 26.83 -7.11 -4.01
CA ALA A 168 26.15 -6.28 -3.03
C ALA A 168 26.19 -4.79 -3.39
N LEU A 169 27.35 -4.23 -3.74
CA LEU A 169 27.48 -2.83 -4.16
C LEU A 169 26.64 -2.49 -5.39
N PHE A 170 26.60 -3.37 -6.39
CA PHE A 170 25.75 -3.20 -7.57
C PHE A 170 24.27 -3.17 -7.19
N ALA A 171 23.81 -4.17 -6.41
CA ALA A 171 22.41 -4.26 -5.99
C ALA A 171 22.00 -3.13 -5.03
N ILE A 172 22.93 -2.62 -4.21
CA ILE A 172 22.72 -1.42 -3.38
C ILE A 172 22.46 -0.19 -4.26
N GLY A 173 23.16 -0.05 -5.39
CA GLY A 173 22.92 1.02 -6.37
C GLY A 173 21.57 0.94 -7.10
N GLU A 174 20.93 -0.24 -7.16
CA GLU A 174 19.58 -0.41 -7.70
C GLU A 174 18.47 -0.29 -6.65
N MET A 175 18.74 -0.71 -5.40
CA MET A 175 17.73 -0.87 -4.34
C MET A 175 17.76 0.21 -3.25
N HIS A 176 18.79 1.06 -3.23
CA HIS A 176 19.03 2.18 -2.29
C HIS A 176 18.47 1.94 -0.86
N PRO A 177 18.94 0.90 -0.15
CA PRO A 177 18.26 0.35 1.02
C PRO A 177 18.22 1.31 2.22
N SER A 178 17.19 1.17 3.06
CA SER A 178 17.06 1.92 4.33
C SER A 178 18.24 1.66 5.28
N ALA A 179 18.82 0.46 5.25
CA ALA A 179 20.04 0.13 5.98
C ALA A 179 20.93 -0.89 5.25
N VAL A 180 22.23 -0.83 5.51
CA VAL A 180 23.23 -1.81 5.03
C VAL A 180 23.93 -2.41 6.24
N VAL A 181 23.83 -3.72 6.43
CA VAL A 181 24.59 -4.47 7.43
C VAL A 181 25.82 -5.07 6.75
N VAL A 182 27.00 -4.87 7.33
CA VAL A 182 28.26 -5.46 6.86
C VAL A 182 28.84 -6.29 7.99
N ASP A 183 28.94 -7.61 7.78
CA ASP A 183 29.59 -8.51 8.72
C ASP A 183 31.09 -8.53 8.51
N LEU A 184 31.83 -8.37 9.61
CA LEU A 184 33.28 -8.22 9.66
C LEU A 184 33.91 -9.16 10.71
N GLN A 185 33.14 -10.10 11.28
CA GLN A 185 33.61 -10.98 12.36
C GLN A 185 34.73 -11.94 11.91
N ASP A 186 34.89 -12.16 10.62
CA ASP A 186 35.94 -12.94 9.96
C ASP A 186 37.11 -12.09 9.43
N ALA A 187 37.10 -10.77 9.70
CA ALA A 187 38.13 -9.80 9.34
C ALA A 187 38.48 -9.72 7.83
N ASP A 188 37.50 -10.02 6.96
CA ASP A 188 37.63 -9.92 5.50
C ASP A 188 38.07 -8.51 5.06
N PRO A 189 39.25 -8.34 4.43
CA PRO A 189 39.77 -7.04 4.04
C PRO A 189 38.94 -6.36 2.93
N VAL A 190 38.20 -7.11 2.13
CA VAL A 190 37.32 -6.56 1.08
C VAL A 190 36.09 -5.93 1.74
N ARG A 191 35.45 -6.63 2.69
CA ARG A 191 34.30 -6.06 3.44
C ARG A 191 34.71 -4.91 4.37
N LEU A 192 35.92 -4.93 4.94
CA LEU A 192 36.47 -3.77 5.64
C LEU A 192 36.65 -2.56 4.70
N ALA A 193 37.15 -2.77 3.48
CA ALA A 193 37.32 -1.72 2.47
C ALA A 193 35.98 -1.21 1.87
N LEU A 194 34.86 -1.91 2.07
CA LEU A 194 33.54 -1.42 1.68
C LEU A 194 33.04 -0.26 2.55
N LEU A 195 33.43 -0.17 3.84
CA LEU A 195 32.84 0.83 4.74
C LEU A 195 33.02 2.29 4.25
N PRO A 196 34.22 2.76 3.85
CA PRO A 196 34.37 4.09 3.26
C PRO A 196 33.55 4.24 1.97
N SER A 197 33.58 3.23 1.10
CA SER A 197 32.85 3.23 -0.18
C SER A 197 31.33 3.33 -0.03
N LEU A 198 30.77 2.84 1.08
CA LEU A 198 29.35 2.97 1.42
C LEU A 198 29.03 4.33 2.08
N LEU A 199 29.95 4.88 2.87
CA LEU A 199 29.79 6.18 3.52
C LEU A 199 29.90 7.33 2.50
N ASP A 200 30.88 7.29 1.61
CA ASP A 200 31.11 8.32 0.58
C ASP A 200 30.06 8.30 -0.54
N ASN A 201 29.24 7.25 -0.65
CA ASN A 201 28.21 7.13 -1.68
C ASN A 201 27.01 8.07 -1.40
N PRO A 202 26.74 9.09 -2.26
CA PRO A 202 25.65 10.05 -2.03
C PRO A 202 24.26 9.40 -2.04
N ALA A 203 24.06 8.30 -2.78
CA ALA A 203 22.79 7.57 -2.82
C ALA A 203 22.46 6.90 -1.46
N LEU A 204 23.45 6.73 -0.58
CA LEU A 204 23.30 6.19 0.77
C LEU A 204 23.29 7.29 1.84
N GLY A 205 23.07 8.56 1.47
CA GLY A 205 23.01 9.69 2.41
C GLY A 205 21.88 9.60 3.45
N HIS A 206 20.86 8.78 3.20
CA HIS A 206 19.76 8.50 4.14
C HIS A 206 19.83 7.08 4.75
N SER A 207 20.76 6.24 4.29
CA SER A 207 20.93 4.86 4.75
C SER A 207 21.83 4.81 5.98
N ARG A 208 21.49 3.97 6.95
CA ARG A 208 22.31 3.71 8.17
C ARG A 208 23.09 2.41 7.97
N ILE A 209 24.39 2.45 8.23
CA ILE A 209 25.34 1.36 7.98
C ILE A 209 25.71 0.71 9.32
N LEU A 210 25.48 -0.59 9.44
CA LEU A 210 25.74 -1.36 10.66
C LEU A 210 26.93 -2.31 10.43
N ALA A 211 28.05 -2.04 11.10
CA ALA A 211 29.27 -2.84 11.00
C ALA A 211 29.33 -3.87 12.13
N VAL A 212 29.13 -5.15 11.81
CA VAL A 212 29.10 -6.25 12.79
C VAL A 212 30.51 -6.74 13.07
N ALA A 213 31.10 -6.24 14.16
CA ALA A 213 32.48 -6.46 14.55
C ALA A 213 32.62 -6.37 16.07
N ALA A 214 33.73 -6.88 16.63
CA ALA A 214 34.12 -6.48 17.99
C ALA A 214 34.19 -4.94 18.07
N PRO A 215 33.64 -4.30 19.13
CA PRO A 215 33.41 -2.85 19.13
C PRO A 215 34.72 -2.05 19.21
N THR A 216 35.26 -1.70 18.04
CA THR A 216 36.44 -0.84 17.90
C THR A 216 36.03 0.63 18.09
N PRO A 217 36.73 1.42 18.92
CA PRO A 217 36.43 2.84 19.11
C PRO A 217 36.91 3.69 17.92
N ALA A 218 36.17 3.64 16.81
CA ALA A 218 36.39 4.47 15.63
C ALA A 218 35.51 5.75 15.69
N PRO A 219 36.06 6.95 15.41
CA PRO A 219 35.29 8.18 15.33
C PRO A 219 34.75 8.43 13.90
N GLY A 220 33.57 9.06 13.77
CA GLY A 220 33.42 10.09 12.73
C GLY A 220 32.17 10.17 11.82
N ASP A 221 31.24 9.21 11.77
CA ASP A 221 29.97 9.39 11.04
C ASP A 221 28.77 8.84 11.84
N HIS A 222 27.72 9.65 12.00
CA HIS A 222 26.44 9.24 12.60
C HIS A 222 25.68 8.19 11.79
N ARG A 223 26.04 8.00 10.51
CA ARG A 223 25.51 6.92 9.65
C ARG A 223 26.17 5.57 9.92
N LEU A 224 27.37 5.51 10.50
CA LEU A 224 28.06 4.25 10.83
C LEU A 224 27.80 3.86 12.30
N VAL A 225 27.31 2.64 12.52
CA VAL A 225 27.11 2.07 13.85
C VAL A 225 27.86 0.74 13.96
N HIS A 226 28.86 0.66 14.82
CA HIS A 226 29.52 -0.61 15.16
C HIS A 226 28.67 -1.39 16.16
N VAL A 227 28.44 -2.68 15.90
CA VAL A 227 27.63 -3.58 16.73
C VAL A 227 28.35 -4.90 16.97
N GLY A 228 28.37 -5.36 18.23
CA GLY A 228 29.17 -6.53 18.64
C GLY A 228 28.73 -7.88 18.02
N THR A 229 27.43 -8.04 17.79
CA THR A 229 26.82 -9.30 17.33
C THR A 229 25.76 -9.07 16.25
N PRO A 230 25.39 -10.09 15.47
CA PRO A 230 24.25 -10.04 14.54
C PRO A 230 22.92 -9.60 15.20
N ASP A 231 22.66 -10.06 16.43
CA ASP A 231 21.48 -9.70 17.22
C ASP A 231 21.49 -8.22 17.63
N ALA A 232 22.67 -7.67 17.88
CA ALA A 232 22.85 -6.23 18.11
C ALA A 232 22.65 -5.41 16.82
N ALA A 233 22.88 -5.98 15.63
CA ALA A 233 22.52 -5.35 14.36
C ALA A 233 20.99 -5.28 14.18
N VAL A 234 20.28 -6.39 14.45
CA VAL A 234 18.81 -6.45 14.51
C VAL A 234 18.25 -5.41 15.49
N THR A 235 18.81 -5.35 16.70
CA THR A 235 18.39 -4.41 17.75
C THR A 235 18.67 -2.96 17.36
N GLY A 236 19.87 -2.67 16.84
CA GLY A 236 20.26 -1.33 16.37
C GLY A 236 19.42 -0.84 15.20
N LEU A 237 18.96 -1.75 14.31
CA LEU A 237 18.01 -1.42 13.25
C LEU A 237 16.62 -1.10 13.80
N ARG A 238 16.08 -1.94 14.71
CA ARG A 238 14.80 -1.66 15.39
C ARG A 238 14.84 -0.30 16.12
N MET A 239 15.97 0.04 16.75
CA MET A 239 16.18 1.36 17.35
C MET A 239 16.24 2.49 16.32
N PHE A 240 16.99 2.37 15.21
CA PHE A 240 17.00 3.38 14.14
C PHE A 240 15.60 3.66 13.58
N MET A 241 14.83 2.60 13.33
CA MET A 241 13.45 2.70 12.84
C MET A 241 12.56 3.47 13.84
N ALA A 242 12.81 3.35 15.15
CA ALA A 242 12.14 4.11 16.19
C ALA A 242 12.70 5.53 16.43
N ASP A 243 14.00 5.76 16.25
CA ASP A 243 14.65 7.09 16.32
C ASP A 243 14.07 8.06 15.27
N GLY A 244 13.53 7.51 14.17
CA GLY A 244 12.76 8.20 13.16
C GLY A 244 11.41 8.76 13.64
N ARG A 245 11.34 9.40 14.82
CA ARG A 245 10.11 9.93 15.45
C ARG A 245 9.92 11.47 15.47
N GLU A 246 10.96 12.29 15.36
CA GLU A 246 10.87 13.77 15.48
C GLU A 246 10.75 14.64 14.17
N ALA A 247 9.96 14.26 13.15
CA ALA A 247 9.70 15.06 11.93
C ALA A 247 8.46 14.58 11.14
N ALA A 248 7.54 15.47 10.76
CA ALA A 248 6.18 15.11 10.32
C ALA A 248 5.43 14.25 11.37
N SER A 249 4.61 14.93 12.18
CA SER A 249 3.75 14.28 13.18
C SER A 249 2.66 13.45 12.50
N LEU A 250 2.63 12.15 12.77
CA LEU A 250 1.50 11.29 12.42
C LEU A 250 0.27 11.69 13.25
N PRO A 251 -0.97 11.51 12.73
CA PRO A 251 -2.16 11.59 13.56
C PRO A 251 -2.07 10.55 14.69
N ALA A 252 -2.20 10.99 15.95
CA ALA A 252 -2.13 10.10 17.11
C ALA A 252 -3.25 9.04 17.11
N ASP A 253 -4.39 9.38 16.48
CA ASP A 253 -5.62 8.58 16.44
C ASP A 253 -5.82 7.89 15.07
N ALA A 254 -4.73 7.45 14.42
CA ALA A 254 -4.78 6.84 13.09
C ALA A 254 -5.51 5.48 13.09
N CYS A 255 -6.72 5.43 12.55
CA CYS A 255 -7.56 4.24 12.43
C CYS A 255 -7.15 3.26 11.31
N PHE A 256 -5.86 3.21 10.96
CA PHE A 256 -5.31 2.42 9.86
C PHE A 256 -3.87 2.00 10.18
N PRO A 257 -3.37 0.87 9.64
CA PRO A 257 -2.02 0.40 9.97
C PRO A 257 -0.95 1.34 9.40
N ILE A 258 0.10 1.54 10.18
CA ILE A 258 1.24 2.42 9.88
C ILE A 258 2.53 1.61 10.03
N ALA A 259 3.43 1.73 9.06
CA ALA A 259 4.75 1.10 9.10
C ALA A 259 5.71 1.82 10.06
N LEU A 260 6.66 1.09 10.66
CA LEU A 260 7.70 1.70 11.50
C LEU A 260 8.55 2.75 10.76
N ASN A 261 8.75 2.59 9.44
CA ASN A 261 9.47 3.53 8.58
C ASN A 261 8.56 4.50 7.81
N GLU A 262 7.34 4.74 8.29
CA GLU A 262 6.37 5.65 7.66
C GLU A 262 6.95 7.06 7.44
N ARG A 263 7.84 7.55 8.32
CA ARG A 263 8.58 8.80 8.07
C ARG A 263 9.37 8.73 6.78
N GLN A 264 10.22 7.72 6.64
CA GLN A 264 11.18 7.64 5.53
C GLN A 264 10.41 7.52 4.21
N ARG A 265 9.28 6.80 4.23
CA ARG A 265 8.28 6.70 3.16
C ARG A 265 7.60 8.05 2.83
N LEU A 266 7.22 8.84 3.84
CA LEU A 266 6.67 10.19 3.65
C LEU A 266 7.72 11.16 3.09
N ALA A 267 8.93 11.16 3.65
CA ALA A 267 10.04 11.96 3.15
C ALA A 267 10.43 11.59 1.72
N ALA A 268 10.34 10.31 1.32
CA ALA A 268 10.53 9.86 -0.05
C ALA A 268 9.44 10.41 -0.99
N LEU A 269 8.18 10.38 -0.55
CA LEU A 269 7.07 10.98 -1.28
C LEU A 269 7.25 12.51 -1.43
N GLU A 270 7.67 13.21 -0.37
CA GLU A 270 7.98 14.65 -0.42
C GLU A 270 9.16 14.96 -1.35
N ARG A 271 10.27 14.19 -1.27
CA ARG A 271 11.43 14.30 -2.18
C ARG A 271 11.06 14.16 -3.66
N SER A 272 9.97 13.50 -4.00
CA SER A 272 9.54 13.30 -5.38
C SER A 272 8.90 14.53 -6.04
N GLY A 273 8.31 15.43 -5.24
CA GLY A 273 7.54 16.57 -5.76
C GLY A 273 6.42 16.18 -6.73
N LEU A 274 5.80 15.00 -6.55
CA LEU A 274 4.73 14.45 -7.41
C LEU A 274 3.30 14.63 -6.84
N VAL A 275 3.14 14.82 -5.54
CA VAL A 275 1.85 15.16 -4.92
C VAL A 275 1.41 16.56 -5.38
N ASP A 276 0.11 16.79 -5.52
CA ASP A 276 -0.51 18.06 -5.96
C ASP A 276 -0.04 18.54 -7.35
N THR A 277 0.41 17.63 -8.20
CA THR A 277 0.82 17.92 -9.57
C THR A 277 -0.28 17.57 -10.58
N ALA A 278 -0.25 18.23 -11.74
CA ALA A 278 -1.16 17.92 -12.85
C ALA A 278 -1.06 16.44 -13.28
N PRO A 279 -2.12 15.87 -13.90
CA PRO A 279 -2.04 14.57 -14.57
C PRO A 279 -0.89 14.50 -15.57
N GLU A 280 -0.29 13.31 -15.72
CA GLU A 280 0.83 13.07 -16.63
C GLU A 280 0.57 11.76 -17.40
N GLU A 281 0.55 11.85 -18.73
CA GLU A 281 0.00 10.82 -19.63
C GLU A 281 0.60 9.41 -19.42
N ALA A 282 1.86 9.32 -18.98
CA ALA A 282 2.51 8.04 -18.70
C ALA A 282 1.82 7.27 -17.55
N PHE A 283 1.39 7.96 -16.49
CA PHE A 283 0.62 7.35 -15.40
C PHE A 283 -0.83 7.06 -15.81
N ASP A 284 -1.41 7.90 -16.68
CA ASP A 284 -2.75 7.69 -17.23
C ASP A 284 -2.81 6.43 -18.10
N ARG A 285 -1.80 6.21 -18.97
CA ARG A 285 -1.65 4.98 -19.77
C ARG A 285 -1.50 3.73 -18.90
N LEU A 286 -0.74 3.79 -17.81
CA LEU A 286 -0.57 2.66 -16.88
C LEU A 286 -1.86 2.34 -16.11
N THR A 287 -2.59 3.36 -15.69
CA THR A 287 -3.91 3.22 -15.03
C THR A 287 -4.96 2.67 -15.99
N TRP A 288 -4.92 3.11 -17.26
CA TRP A 288 -5.74 2.57 -18.35
C TRP A 288 -5.45 1.09 -18.62
N LEU A 289 -4.17 0.72 -18.71
CA LEU A 289 -3.77 -0.68 -18.87
C LEU A 289 -4.23 -1.55 -17.70
N ALA A 290 -4.17 -1.04 -16.46
CA ALA A 290 -4.66 -1.76 -15.28
C ALA A 290 -6.17 -2.04 -15.36
N ALA A 291 -7.00 -1.01 -15.62
CA ALA A 291 -8.45 -1.17 -15.77
C ALA A 291 -8.81 -2.19 -16.86
N HIS A 292 -8.17 -2.11 -18.02
CA HIS A 292 -8.50 -2.95 -19.19
C HIS A 292 -7.96 -4.38 -19.07
N THR A 293 -6.76 -4.57 -18.52
CA THR A 293 -6.10 -5.90 -18.41
C THR A 293 -6.65 -6.71 -17.24
N LEU A 294 -7.20 -6.05 -16.22
CA LEU A 294 -7.90 -6.72 -15.12
C LEU A 294 -9.42 -6.69 -15.27
N GLU A 295 -9.96 -6.13 -16.37
CA GLU A 295 -11.41 -6.03 -16.62
C GLU A 295 -12.16 -5.42 -15.41
N ALA A 296 -11.65 -4.32 -14.86
CA ALA A 296 -12.19 -3.65 -13.67
C ALA A 296 -12.75 -2.27 -14.03
N PRO A 297 -13.90 -1.86 -13.46
CA PRO A 297 -14.51 -0.57 -13.77
C PRO A 297 -13.69 0.62 -13.26
N ILE A 298 -12.90 0.42 -12.21
CA ILE A 298 -12.10 1.45 -11.55
C ILE A 298 -10.63 1.01 -11.49
N ALA A 299 -9.73 1.93 -11.83
CA ALA A 299 -8.30 1.80 -11.56
C ALA A 299 -7.73 3.14 -11.09
N LEU A 300 -6.81 3.11 -10.14
CA LEU A 300 -6.20 4.29 -9.53
C LEU A 300 -4.69 4.10 -9.42
N LEU A 301 -3.93 5.15 -9.72
CA LEU A 301 -2.55 5.30 -9.27
C LEU A 301 -2.53 6.27 -8.09
N THR A 302 -2.26 5.75 -6.91
CA THR A 302 -2.45 6.43 -5.62
C THR A 302 -1.10 6.76 -4.98
N LEU A 303 -0.98 7.90 -4.32
CA LEU A 303 0.14 8.28 -3.44
C LEU A 303 -0.41 8.57 -2.04
N LEU A 304 0.25 8.03 -1.00
CA LEU A 304 -0.23 8.15 0.39
C LEU A 304 0.55 9.22 1.16
N THR A 305 -0.11 10.34 1.43
CA THR A 305 0.40 11.45 2.27
C THR A 305 0.14 11.17 3.76
N PRO A 306 0.44 12.07 4.72
CA PRO A 306 0.11 11.84 6.14
C PRO A 306 -1.40 11.70 6.41
N THR A 307 -2.25 12.43 5.66
CA THR A 307 -3.69 12.57 5.95
C THR A 307 -4.64 12.20 4.79
N ARG A 308 -4.16 12.25 3.54
CA ARG A 308 -4.95 11.91 2.34
C ARG A 308 -4.30 10.86 1.44
N GLN A 309 -5.14 10.09 0.77
CA GLN A 309 -4.80 9.26 -0.38
C GLN A 309 -5.05 10.11 -1.64
N TRP A 310 -3.99 10.55 -2.30
CA TRP A 310 -4.06 11.42 -3.48
C TRP A 310 -3.92 10.61 -4.77
N PHE A 311 -4.69 10.91 -5.81
CA PHE A 311 -4.65 10.14 -7.06
C PHE A 311 -3.81 10.85 -8.11
N LYS A 312 -2.65 10.28 -8.44
CA LYS A 312 -1.80 10.75 -9.55
C LYS A 312 -2.44 10.48 -10.92
N SER A 313 -3.25 9.42 -10.99
CA SER A 313 -4.12 9.10 -12.12
C SER A 313 -5.31 8.25 -11.64
N ARG A 314 -6.43 8.30 -12.36
CA ARG A 314 -7.70 7.66 -11.97
C ARG A 314 -8.59 7.39 -13.18
N ILE A 315 -9.27 6.25 -13.17
CA ILE A 315 -10.28 5.83 -14.15
C ILE A 315 -11.47 5.25 -13.38
N GLY A 316 -12.69 5.55 -13.83
CA GLY A 316 -13.93 5.11 -13.18
C GLY A 316 -14.27 5.82 -11.87
N PHE A 317 -13.45 6.78 -11.43
CA PHE A 317 -13.62 7.49 -10.15
C PHE A 317 -13.36 8.99 -10.31
N ASP A 318 -14.28 9.82 -9.81
CA ASP A 318 -14.31 11.26 -10.08
C ASP A 318 -13.55 12.12 -9.06
N LEU A 319 -13.48 11.69 -7.80
CA LEU A 319 -12.74 12.41 -6.76
C LEU A 319 -11.24 12.44 -7.10
N PRO A 320 -10.52 13.54 -6.83
CA PRO A 320 -9.07 13.63 -7.02
C PRO A 320 -8.26 13.04 -5.85
N GLU A 321 -8.89 12.88 -4.69
CA GLU A 321 -8.30 12.32 -3.46
C GLU A 321 -9.40 11.81 -2.51
N THR A 322 -8.99 11.04 -1.51
CA THR A 322 -9.82 10.57 -0.39
C THR A 322 -9.09 10.75 0.94
N PRO A 323 -9.80 10.79 2.09
CA PRO A 323 -9.17 10.70 3.41
C PRO A 323 -8.32 9.43 3.51
N ARG A 324 -7.10 9.50 4.07
CA ARG A 324 -6.23 8.32 4.19
C ARG A 324 -6.87 7.23 5.07
N SER A 325 -7.73 7.59 6.02
CA SER A 325 -8.51 6.64 6.83
C SER A 325 -9.41 5.71 6.00
N TRP A 326 -9.79 6.09 4.77
CA TRP A 326 -10.63 5.26 3.88
C TRP A 326 -9.79 4.38 2.95
N ALA A 327 -8.46 4.53 2.95
CA ALA A 327 -7.59 3.96 1.93
C ALA A 327 -7.27 2.46 2.18
N PHE A 328 -7.87 1.57 1.39
CA PHE A 328 -7.44 0.17 1.26
C PHE A 328 -5.93 0.04 0.96
N CYS A 329 -5.39 1.03 0.23
CA CYS A 329 -3.99 1.17 -0.12
C CYS A 329 -3.05 1.24 1.11
N ASN A 330 -3.54 1.63 2.31
CA ASN A 330 -2.78 1.56 3.55
C ASN A 330 -2.28 0.13 3.84
N HIS A 331 -3.02 -0.91 3.43
CA HIS A 331 -2.60 -2.30 3.61
C HIS A 331 -1.69 -2.77 2.47
N THR A 332 -1.86 -2.22 1.27
CA THR A 332 -1.03 -2.53 0.08
C THR A 332 0.40 -2.05 0.25
N ILE A 333 0.63 -0.86 0.81
CA ILE A 333 1.99 -0.37 1.09
C ILE A 333 2.74 -1.20 2.15
N LEU A 334 2.07 -2.14 2.82
CA LEU A 334 2.65 -3.02 3.84
C LEU A 334 2.90 -4.45 3.29
N GLN A 335 2.66 -4.67 1.99
CA GLN A 335 2.89 -5.93 1.29
C GLN A 335 4.06 -5.85 0.32
N LYS A 336 4.72 -7.00 0.11
CA LYS A 336 5.81 -7.16 -0.87
C LYS A 336 5.31 -7.61 -2.26
N ARG A 337 3.99 -7.86 -2.39
CA ARG A 337 3.29 -8.42 -3.56
C ARG A 337 1.90 -7.78 -3.68
N VAL A 338 1.09 -8.23 -4.64
CA VAL A 338 -0.31 -7.81 -4.75
C VAL A 338 -1.05 -8.10 -3.43
N PHE A 339 -1.72 -7.07 -2.90
CA PHE A 339 -2.73 -7.21 -1.86
C PHE A 339 -4.11 -7.28 -2.52
N SER A 340 -4.88 -8.33 -2.26
CA SER A 340 -6.21 -8.55 -2.84
C SER A 340 -7.22 -8.87 -1.74
N VAL A 341 -8.45 -8.37 -1.89
CA VAL A 341 -9.60 -8.63 -1.03
C VAL A 341 -10.80 -8.93 -1.92
N GLU A 342 -11.32 -10.16 -1.82
CA GLU A 342 -12.35 -10.65 -2.75
C GLU A 342 -13.73 -10.04 -2.48
N ASP A 343 -14.09 -9.87 -1.20
CA ASP A 343 -15.25 -9.09 -0.76
C ASP A 343 -14.90 -8.23 0.48
N LEU A 344 -14.80 -6.92 0.26
CA LEU A 344 -14.54 -5.89 1.27
C LEU A 344 -15.63 -5.79 2.34
N SER A 345 -16.86 -6.24 2.06
CA SER A 345 -18.01 -6.11 2.96
C SER A 345 -18.07 -7.21 4.04
N ILE A 346 -17.28 -8.27 3.90
CA ILE A 346 -17.10 -9.34 4.91
C ILE A 346 -15.68 -9.35 5.51
N ASP A 347 -14.75 -8.57 4.96
CA ASP A 347 -13.41 -8.40 5.51
C ASP A 347 -13.45 -7.48 6.74
N SER A 348 -13.08 -7.99 7.91
CA SER A 348 -13.13 -7.24 9.18
C SER A 348 -12.27 -5.97 9.21
N ARG A 349 -11.34 -5.80 8.27
CA ARG A 349 -10.53 -4.59 8.11
C ARG A 349 -11.25 -3.47 7.35
N PHE A 350 -12.30 -3.81 6.60
CA PHE A 350 -12.93 -2.92 5.62
C PHE A 350 -14.46 -2.89 5.67
N ALA A 351 -15.13 -3.83 6.35
CA ALA A 351 -16.58 -3.90 6.43
C ALA A 351 -17.25 -2.63 7.02
N GLU A 352 -16.55 -1.90 7.91
CA GLU A 352 -17.00 -0.62 8.48
C GLU A 352 -16.42 0.62 7.77
N ASN A 353 -15.63 0.44 6.70
CA ASN A 353 -15.07 1.56 5.94
C ASN A 353 -16.20 2.30 5.17
N PRO A 354 -16.33 3.63 5.27
CA PRO A 354 -17.37 4.38 4.54
C PRO A 354 -17.40 4.13 3.03
N ALA A 355 -16.27 3.83 2.39
CA ALA A 355 -16.21 3.50 0.96
C ALA A 355 -16.82 2.11 0.61
N VAL A 356 -17.14 1.29 1.62
CA VAL A 356 -17.73 -0.05 1.52
C VAL A 356 -19.18 -0.03 2.02
N VAL A 357 -19.45 0.66 3.13
CA VAL A 357 -20.78 0.81 3.73
C VAL A 357 -21.67 1.71 2.87
N ASP A 358 -21.25 2.96 2.65
CA ASP A 358 -22.00 3.96 1.90
C ASP A 358 -21.67 3.89 0.40
N PRO A 359 -22.50 4.46 -0.50
CA PRO A 359 -22.15 4.63 -1.91
C PRO A 359 -20.80 5.36 -2.06
N PRO A 360 -19.82 4.83 -2.82
CA PRO A 360 -19.94 3.91 -3.96
C PRO A 360 -20.07 2.40 -3.64
N SER A 361 -20.04 2.02 -2.36
CA SER A 361 -20.23 0.64 -1.88
C SER A 361 -19.33 -0.38 -2.57
N PHE A 362 -18.01 -0.13 -2.54
CA PHE A 362 -17.03 -1.03 -3.16
C PHE A 362 -17.07 -2.43 -2.55
N ARG A 363 -16.84 -3.45 -3.37
CA ARG A 363 -16.82 -4.85 -2.95
C ARG A 363 -15.50 -5.54 -3.23
N PHE A 364 -14.75 -5.16 -4.26
CA PHE A 364 -13.45 -5.75 -4.51
C PHE A 364 -12.33 -4.70 -4.51
N TYR A 365 -11.16 -5.10 -4.02
CA TYR A 365 -9.93 -4.34 -4.15
C TYR A 365 -8.77 -5.29 -4.50
N ALA A 366 -7.94 -4.91 -5.47
CA ALA A 366 -6.58 -5.43 -5.57
C ALA A 366 -5.59 -4.33 -5.92
N GLY A 367 -4.44 -4.31 -5.24
CA GLY A 367 -3.39 -3.31 -5.47
C GLY A 367 -2.00 -3.87 -5.31
N ALA A 368 -1.05 -3.32 -6.06
CA ALA A 368 0.38 -3.58 -5.90
C ALA A 368 1.10 -2.29 -5.49
N PRO A 369 2.12 -2.37 -4.61
CA PRO A 369 2.85 -1.20 -4.14
C PRO A 369 3.62 -0.53 -5.28
N VAL A 370 3.66 0.80 -5.25
CA VAL A 370 4.51 1.64 -6.11
C VAL A 370 5.67 2.12 -5.28
N LEU A 371 6.89 1.81 -5.73
CA LEU A 371 8.13 2.05 -5.01
C LEU A 371 8.90 3.24 -5.63
N ASP A 372 9.65 3.97 -4.80
CA ASP A 372 10.55 5.03 -5.26
C ASP A 372 11.93 4.47 -5.68
N GLY A 373 13.01 5.23 -5.51
CA GLY A 373 14.40 4.74 -5.61
C GLY A 373 14.75 3.81 -4.45
N ASP A 374 14.44 4.28 -3.24
CA ASP A 374 14.93 3.73 -1.97
C ASP A 374 14.06 2.56 -1.44
N GLY A 375 13.24 1.98 -2.31
CA GLY A 375 12.34 0.87 -2.01
C GLY A 375 11.15 1.22 -1.13
N TYR A 376 10.91 2.50 -0.81
CA TYR A 376 9.77 2.91 -0.01
C TYR A 376 8.46 2.85 -0.81
N PRO A 377 7.40 2.25 -0.25
CA PRO A 377 6.10 2.17 -0.90
C PRO A 377 5.35 3.51 -0.78
N VAL A 378 5.67 4.44 -1.68
CA VAL A 378 5.07 5.79 -1.76
C VAL A 378 3.56 5.75 -2.02
N GLY A 379 3.05 4.65 -2.60
CA GLY A 379 1.64 4.39 -2.78
C GLY A 379 1.37 3.07 -3.50
N SER A 380 0.40 3.03 -4.40
CA SER A 380 -0.01 1.79 -5.10
C SER A 380 -0.66 2.06 -6.45
N LEU A 381 -0.54 1.09 -7.36
CA LEU A 381 -1.44 0.94 -8.51
C LEU A 381 -2.48 -0.11 -8.12
N CYS A 382 -3.76 0.25 -8.17
CA CYS A 382 -4.85 -0.63 -7.74
C CYS A 382 -6.06 -0.58 -8.67
N VAL A 383 -6.86 -1.64 -8.60
CA VAL A 383 -8.16 -1.79 -9.24
C VAL A 383 -9.23 -2.02 -8.18
N ILE A 384 -10.44 -1.53 -8.46
CA ILE A 384 -11.59 -1.57 -7.55
C ILE A 384 -12.82 -2.01 -8.35
N ASP A 385 -13.72 -2.77 -7.72
CA ASP A 385 -15.00 -3.19 -8.32
C ASP A 385 -16.16 -3.06 -7.32
N HIS A 386 -17.37 -2.93 -7.86
CA HIS A 386 -18.62 -2.91 -7.09
C HIS A 386 -19.20 -4.32 -6.87
N GLN A 387 -18.59 -5.36 -7.47
CA GLN A 387 -18.95 -6.77 -7.28
C GLN A 387 -17.78 -7.55 -6.66
N PRO A 388 -18.05 -8.53 -5.78
CA PRO A 388 -17.02 -9.46 -5.30
C PRO A 388 -16.39 -10.27 -6.44
N ARG A 389 -15.08 -10.47 -6.38
CA ARG A 389 -14.30 -11.18 -7.42
C ARG A 389 -12.91 -11.54 -6.93
N SER A 390 -12.27 -12.49 -7.61
CA SER A 390 -10.85 -12.85 -7.39
C SER A 390 -10.00 -12.53 -8.62
N LEU A 391 -8.69 -12.40 -8.44
CA LEU A 391 -7.73 -12.33 -9.55
C LEU A 391 -7.20 -13.73 -9.87
N ASN A 392 -7.14 -14.06 -11.16
CA ASN A 392 -6.37 -15.23 -11.58
C ASN A 392 -4.85 -14.92 -11.54
N PRO A 393 -3.97 -15.95 -11.46
CA PRO A 393 -2.51 -15.73 -11.37
C PRO A 393 -1.88 -14.98 -12.54
N THR A 394 -2.56 -14.82 -13.68
CA THR A 394 -2.08 -13.99 -14.80
C THR A 394 -2.46 -12.52 -14.59
N GLN A 395 -3.65 -12.22 -14.09
CA GLN A 395 -4.07 -10.87 -13.69
C GLN A 395 -3.24 -10.34 -12.52
N GLU A 396 -2.92 -11.17 -11.52
CA GLU A 396 -2.04 -10.81 -10.41
C GLU A 396 -0.64 -10.41 -10.91
N ARG A 397 -0.04 -11.24 -11.78
CA ARG A 397 1.25 -10.94 -12.41
C ARG A 397 1.19 -9.68 -13.28
N ALA A 398 0.10 -9.45 -14.01
CA ALA A 398 -0.09 -8.24 -14.80
C ALA A 398 -0.13 -6.97 -13.93
N LEU A 399 -0.89 -6.98 -12.83
CA LEU A 399 -0.96 -5.86 -11.88
C LEU A 399 0.40 -5.58 -11.23
N ALA A 400 1.12 -6.63 -10.81
CA ALA A 400 2.48 -6.50 -10.27
C ALA A 400 3.45 -5.90 -11.31
N SER A 401 3.35 -6.31 -12.58
CA SER A 401 4.18 -5.81 -13.67
C SER A 401 3.89 -4.34 -13.99
N LEU A 402 2.61 -3.95 -14.03
CA LEU A 402 2.17 -2.57 -14.24
C LEU A 402 2.58 -1.66 -13.07
N ALA A 403 2.54 -2.13 -11.82
CA ALA A 403 3.04 -1.39 -10.66
C ALA A 403 4.58 -1.26 -10.68
N GLY A 404 5.31 -2.26 -11.19
CA GLY A 404 6.74 -2.16 -11.47
C GLY A 404 7.06 -1.07 -12.50
N LEU A 405 6.29 -0.98 -13.59
CA LEU A 405 6.39 0.10 -14.57
C LEU A 405 6.04 1.48 -13.96
N ALA A 406 4.99 1.56 -13.14
CA ALA A 406 4.61 2.79 -12.44
C ALA A 406 5.68 3.25 -11.44
N SER A 407 6.39 2.32 -10.80
CA SER A 407 7.56 2.60 -9.95
C SER A 407 8.74 3.15 -10.78
N GLY A 408 8.95 2.61 -11.99
CA GLY A 408 9.93 3.14 -12.94
C GLY A 408 9.63 4.58 -13.37
N GLU A 409 8.37 4.87 -13.75
CA GLU A 409 7.94 6.22 -14.11
C GLU A 409 7.98 7.18 -12.91
N PHE A 410 7.62 6.72 -11.70
CA PHE A 410 7.75 7.51 -10.47
C PHE A 410 9.21 7.92 -10.23
N ARG A 411 10.16 6.98 -10.32
CA ARG A 411 11.60 7.27 -10.21
C ARG A 411 12.06 8.27 -11.27
N LEU A 412 11.67 8.08 -12.54
CA LEU A 412 12.01 8.99 -13.63
C LEU A 412 11.52 10.42 -13.36
N ARG A 413 10.25 10.59 -12.98
CA ARG A 413 9.67 11.93 -12.70
C ARG A 413 10.24 12.56 -11.44
N SER A 414 10.53 11.78 -10.40
CA SER A 414 11.24 12.22 -9.20
C SER A 414 12.61 12.80 -9.57
N ALA A 415 13.43 12.04 -10.31
CA ALA A 415 14.76 12.48 -10.76
C ALA A 415 14.71 13.70 -11.69
N GLU A 416 13.77 13.75 -12.65
CA GLU A 416 13.56 14.94 -13.49
C GLU A 416 13.25 16.19 -12.66
N ARG A 417 12.40 16.06 -11.63
CA ARG A 417 11.98 17.18 -10.77
C ARG A 417 13.14 17.66 -9.89
N GLN A 418 13.88 16.73 -9.28
CA GLN A 418 15.06 17.02 -8.47
C GLN A 418 16.16 17.69 -9.30
N LEU A 419 16.44 17.22 -10.52
CA LEU A 419 17.42 17.84 -11.42
C LEU A 419 17.00 19.26 -11.84
N ARG A 420 15.74 19.46 -12.22
CA ARG A 420 15.20 20.80 -12.54
C ARG A 420 15.33 21.77 -11.37
N GLU A 421 15.10 21.29 -10.14
CA GLU A 421 15.21 22.10 -8.93
C GLU A 421 16.66 22.39 -8.53
N ALA A 422 17.58 21.42 -8.67
CA ALA A 422 19.02 21.65 -8.48
C ALA A 422 19.56 22.70 -9.47
N LEU A 423 19.18 22.60 -10.75
CA LEU A 423 19.55 23.58 -11.78
C LEU A 423 18.96 24.98 -11.52
N ARG A 424 17.76 25.07 -10.91
CA ARG A 424 17.16 26.35 -10.48
C ARG A 424 17.88 26.99 -9.29
N ARG A 425 18.54 26.20 -8.44
CA ARG A 425 19.32 26.67 -7.29
C ARG A 425 20.76 27.07 -7.64
N ALA A 426 21.25 26.66 -8.80
CA ALA A 426 22.62 26.93 -9.26
C ALA A 426 22.99 28.41 -9.54
N PRO A 427 22.09 29.33 -9.98
CA PRO A 427 22.49 30.66 -10.42
C PRO A 427 22.45 31.72 -9.30
N ASN A 428 23.41 31.68 -8.37
CA ASN A 428 23.83 32.90 -7.67
C ASN A 428 25.33 32.94 -7.27
N GLN A 429 26.16 32.05 -7.83
CA GLN A 429 27.63 32.14 -7.76
C GLN A 429 28.19 32.73 -9.06
N SER A 430 27.72 33.91 -9.44
CA SER A 430 28.49 34.76 -10.36
C SER A 430 29.79 35.18 -9.65
N PRO A 431 30.96 35.09 -10.30
CA PRO A 431 32.22 35.44 -9.64
C PRO A 431 32.22 36.92 -9.25
N VAL A 432 32.53 37.19 -7.97
CA VAL A 432 32.65 38.57 -7.48
C VAL A 432 33.82 39.24 -8.20
N ASP A 433 33.51 40.40 -8.76
CA ASP A 433 34.32 41.20 -9.67
C ASP A 433 35.83 41.23 -9.31
N THR A 434 36.65 40.68 -10.21
CA THR A 434 38.11 40.60 -10.05
C THR A 434 38.86 41.70 -10.82
N GLN A 435 38.19 42.78 -11.26
CA GLN A 435 38.83 43.84 -12.06
C GLN A 435 39.58 44.91 -11.25
N ASP A 436 39.20 45.21 -10.01
CA ASP A 436 39.76 46.37 -9.26
C ASP A 436 41.09 46.08 -8.53
N ARG A 437 42.04 45.44 -9.21
CA ARG A 437 43.44 45.34 -8.75
C ARG A 437 44.50 45.62 -9.82
N ARG A 438 44.12 46.29 -10.91
CA ARG A 438 45.04 46.83 -11.94
C ARG A 438 45.00 48.37 -12.07
N ARG A 439 44.59 49.09 -11.01
CA ARG A 439 44.56 50.57 -10.96
C ARG A 439 45.18 51.19 -9.68
N ARG A 440 46.29 50.62 -9.20
CA ARG A 440 47.23 51.32 -8.29
C ARG A 440 48.68 51.00 -8.67
N SER A 441 49.20 51.80 -9.58
CA SER A 441 50.58 51.86 -10.08
C SER A 441 50.87 53.32 -10.42
#